data_AF-A0A925PKU1-F1
#
_entry.id   AF-A0A925PKU1-F1
#
_cell.length_a   1.000
_cell.length_b   1.000
_cell.length_c   1.000
_cell.angle_alpha   90.00
_cell.angle_beta   90.00
_cell.angle_gamma   90.00
#
_symmetry.space_group_name_H-M   'P 1'
#
loop_
_entity.id
_entity.type
_entity.pdbx_description
1 polymer ?
#
loop_
_entity_poly.entity_id
_entity_poly.type
_entity_poly.pdbx_seq_one_letter_code
_entity_poly.pdbx_strand_id
1 'polypeptide(L)'
;MKTTPIIEKIKKLLALANSSNEHEAALAAAHAQRLLSEHNLGMADIEASHKPDKADKIEIDATKTLPKWVRHLSTGVCTAFDCQAVHHPATGMLTFIGVGADAQVAAYTFTYLIRTIRKLCNTYMKLHGSDTIAGRNRELR
;
A
#
# COMPACT_ATOMS: atom_id res chain seq x y z
N MET A 1 -10.55 -0.25 -16.11
CA MET A 1 -11.89 0.28 -16.47
C MET A 1 -11.72 1.47 -17.39
N LYS A 2 -12.52 1.59 -18.46
CA LYS A 2 -12.46 2.73 -19.38
C LYS A 2 -13.12 3.94 -18.72
N THR A 3 -12.39 5.01 -18.48
CA THR A 3 -12.98 6.30 -18.12
C THR A 3 -13.81 6.77 -19.31
N THR A 4 -15.13 6.80 -19.16
CA THR A 4 -16.01 7.33 -20.21
C THR A 4 -15.89 8.86 -20.24
N PRO A 5 -15.98 9.50 -21.41
CA PRO A 5 -15.82 10.95 -21.56
C PRO A 5 -16.78 11.75 -20.67
N ILE A 6 -17.91 11.15 -20.29
CA ILE A 6 -18.89 11.73 -19.36
C ILE A 6 -18.34 11.83 -17.93
N ILE A 7 -17.62 10.83 -17.44
CA ILE A 7 -17.06 10.83 -16.07
C ILE A 7 -16.00 11.93 -15.94
N GLU A 8 -15.17 12.13 -16.95
CA GLU A 8 -14.19 13.24 -16.95
C GLU A 8 -14.87 14.62 -16.94
N LYS A 9 -15.99 14.75 -17.66
CA LYS A 9 -16.77 15.99 -17.69
C LYS A 9 -17.40 16.29 -16.32
N ILE A 10 -17.98 15.28 -15.67
CA ILE A 10 -18.53 15.41 -14.32
C ILE A 10 -17.44 15.80 -13.33
N LYS A 11 -16.24 15.20 -13.41
CA LYS A 11 -15.09 15.56 -12.54
C LYS A 11 -14.68 17.03 -12.69
N LYS A 12 -14.59 17.52 -13.93
CA LYS A 12 -14.24 18.93 -14.18
C LYS A 12 -15.28 19.88 -13.58
N LEU A 13 -16.57 19.55 -13.69
CA LEU A 13 -17.65 20.34 -13.10
C LEU A 13 -17.61 20.33 -11.57
N LEU A 14 -17.35 19.17 -10.95
CA LEU A 14 -17.19 19.06 -9.50
C LEU A 14 -15.96 19.83 -8.99
N ALA A 15 -14.85 19.83 -9.74
CA ALA A 15 -13.69 20.65 -9.41
C ALA A 15 -14.01 22.15 -9.49
N LEU A 16 -14.76 22.58 -10.53
CA LEU A 16 -15.19 23.96 -10.70
C LEU A 16 -16.20 24.40 -9.62
N ALA A 17 -17.04 23.48 -9.16
CA ALA A 17 -17.97 23.69 -8.05
C ALA A 17 -17.29 24.01 -6.71
N ASN A 18 -16.00 23.69 -6.57
CA ASN A 18 -15.19 24.03 -5.39
C ASN A 18 -14.39 25.34 -5.55
N SER A 19 -14.63 26.12 -6.62
CA SER A 19 -13.95 27.39 -6.84
C SER A 19 -14.51 28.51 -5.95
N SER A 20 -13.76 29.60 -5.80
CA SER A 20 -14.13 30.76 -4.97
C SER A 20 -15.19 31.67 -5.60
N ASN A 21 -15.63 31.39 -6.83
CA ASN A 21 -16.65 32.16 -7.52
C ASN A 21 -18.02 31.52 -7.30
N GLU A 22 -18.77 31.98 -6.30
CA GLU A 22 -20.03 31.38 -5.85
C GLU A 22 -21.05 31.13 -6.97
N HIS A 23 -21.18 32.09 -7.90
CA HIS A 23 -22.14 31.98 -8.99
C HIS A 23 -21.78 30.85 -9.96
N GLU A 24 -20.51 30.78 -10.34
CA GLU A 24 -19.98 29.75 -11.23
C GLU A 24 -19.94 28.37 -10.54
N ALA A 25 -19.59 28.36 -9.25
CA ALA A 25 -19.58 27.16 -8.42
C ALA A 25 -20.97 26.53 -8.32
N ALA A 26 -22.02 27.33 -8.04
CA ALA A 26 -23.39 26.84 -7.95
C ALA A 26 -23.90 26.28 -9.29
N LEU A 27 -23.62 26.97 -10.40
CA LEU A 27 -23.96 26.50 -11.75
C LEU A 27 -23.24 25.20 -12.10
N ALA A 28 -21.95 25.09 -11.76
CA ALA A 28 -21.16 23.90 -11.98
C ALA A 28 -21.67 22.71 -11.16
N ALA A 29 -22.02 22.92 -9.89
CA ALA A 29 -22.59 21.90 -9.00
C ALA A 29 -23.93 21.36 -9.53
N ALA A 30 -24.84 22.26 -9.91
CA ALA A 30 -26.14 21.88 -10.49
C ALA A 30 -25.96 21.09 -11.79
N HIS A 31 -25.00 21.50 -12.62
CA HIS A 31 -24.71 20.81 -13.87
C HIS A 31 -24.10 19.42 -13.65
N ALA A 32 -23.21 19.27 -12.67
CA ALA A 32 -22.65 17.98 -12.28
C ALA A 32 -23.75 17.03 -11.78
N GLN A 33 -24.64 17.50 -10.90
CA GLN A 33 -25.77 16.72 -10.40
C GLN A 33 -26.71 16.25 -11.52
N ARG A 34 -27.01 17.12 -12.48
CA ARG A 34 -27.83 16.75 -13.64
C ARG A 34 -27.20 15.61 -14.43
N LEU A 35 -25.91 15.69 -14.74
CA LEU A 35 -25.21 14.65 -15.49
C LEU A 35 -25.10 13.33 -14.72
N LEU A 36 -24.92 13.38 -13.40
CA LEU A 36 -24.95 12.19 -12.54
C LEU A 36 -26.31 11.49 -12.63
N SER A 37 -27.40 12.26 -12.53
CA SER A 37 -28.76 11.73 -12.64
C SER A 37 -29.09 11.18 -14.03
N GLU A 38 -28.73 11.89 -15.10
CA GLU A 38 -29.01 11.48 -16.50
C GLU A 38 -28.34 10.16 -16.86
N HIS A 39 -27.16 9.90 -16.27
CA HIS A 39 -26.38 8.70 -16.52
C HIS A 39 -26.53 7.63 -15.42
N ASN A 40 -27.40 7.85 -14.43
CA ASN A 40 -27.60 6.97 -13.28
C ASN A 40 -26.29 6.60 -12.57
N LEU A 41 -25.42 7.61 -12.36
CA LEU A 41 -24.13 7.50 -11.70
C LEU A 41 -24.20 8.10 -10.29
N GLY A 42 -23.58 7.43 -9.33
CA GLY A 42 -23.33 7.96 -7.99
C GLY A 42 -21.95 8.61 -7.86
N MET A 43 -21.72 9.33 -6.76
CA MET A 43 -20.40 9.90 -6.46
C MET A 43 -19.30 8.83 -6.34
N ALA A 44 -19.63 7.64 -5.82
CA ALA A 44 -18.72 6.51 -5.76
C ALA A 44 -18.21 6.06 -7.14
N ASP A 45 -19.02 6.19 -8.20
CA ASP A 45 -18.60 5.84 -9.57
C ASP A 45 -17.59 6.85 -10.13
N ILE A 46 -17.67 8.10 -9.69
CA ILE A 46 -16.74 9.17 -10.04
C ILE A 46 -15.41 8.99 -9.31
N GLU A 47 -15.47 8.63 -8.03
CA GLU A 47 -14.31 8.34 -7.18
C GLU A 47 -13.59 7.05 -7.60
N ALA A 48 -14.31 5.97 -7.93
CA ALA A 48 -13.72 4.74 -8.45
C ALA A 48 -13.03 4.93 -9.81
N SER A 49 -13.42 5.97 -10.56
CA SER A 49 -12.74 6.39 -11.78
C SER A 49 -11.48 7.23 -11.51
N HIS A 50 -11.25 7.69 -10.28
CA HIS A 50 -9.99 8.31 -9.91
C HIS A 50 -8.89 7.30 -10.25
N LYS A 51 -7.98 7.66 -11.15
CA LYS A 51 -6.79 6.82 -11.35
C LYS A 51 -6.17 6.73 -9.96
N PRO A 52 -5.93 5.52 -9.42
CA PRO A 52 -5.16 5.42 -8.19
C PRO A 52 -3.89 6.24 -8.40
N ASP A 53 -3.44 6.93 -7.35
CA ASP A 53 -2.11 7.52 -7.34
C ASP A 53 -1.14 6.51 -7.94
N LYS A 54 -0.19 6.99 -8.77
CA LYS A 54 0.78 6.09 -9.42
C LYS A 54 1.30 5.12 -8.37
N ALA A 55 1.26 3.83 -8.69
CA ALA A 55 1.80 2.81 -7.81
C ALA A 55 3.22 3.21 -7.42
N ASP A 56 3.46 3.32 -6.12
CA ASP A 56 4.77 3.61 -5.58
C ASP A 56 5.44 2.30 -5.16
N LYS A 57 6.77 2.33 -5.08
CA LYS A 57 7.56 1.18 -4.68
C LYS A 57 8.61 1.56 -3.65
N ILE A 58 8.73 0.72 -2.63
CA ILE A 58 9.75 0.85 -1.59
C ILE A 58 10.58 -0.42 -1.59
N GLU A 59 11.86 -0.27 -1.90
CA GLU A 59 12.83 -1.36 -1.91
C GLU A 59 13.57 -1.38 -0.56
N ILE A 60 13.67 -2.56 0.05
CA ILE A 60 14.47 -2.77 1.26
C ILE A 60 15.46 -3.92 1.04
N ASP A 61 16.59 -3.83 1.72
CA ASP A 61 17.59 -4.88 1.73
C ASP A 61 17.01 -6.17 2.32
N ALA A 62 17.28 -7.27 1.64
CA ALA A 62 16.92 -8.62 2.04
C ALA A 62 18.08 -9.58 1.75
N THR A 63 17.87 -10.86 2.00
CA THR A 63 18.82 -11.91 1.64
C THR A 63 18.47 -12.49 0.27
N LYS A 64 19.46 -13.00 -0.47
CA LYS A 64 19.23 -13.71 -1.74
C LYS A 64 18.29 -14.92 -1.58
N THR A 65 18.30 -15.55 -0.41
CA THR A 65 17.36 -16.61 -0.03
C THR A 65 16.52 -16.13 1.15
N LEU A 66 15.24 -15.91 0.92
CA LEU A 66 14.32 -15.42 1.96
C LEU A 66 13.75 -16.59 2.77
N PRO A 67 13.94 -16.62 4.12
CA PRO A 67 13.36 -17.66 4.97
C PRO A 67 11.84 -17.74 4.81
N LYS A 68 11.28 -18.95 4.98
CA LYS A 68 9.84 -19.18 4.81
C LYS A 68 9.01 -18.26 5.70
N TRP A 69 9.36 -18.13 6.98
CA TRP A 69 8.61 -17.28 7.93
C TRP A 69 8.66 -15.80 7.54
N VAL A 70 9.79 -15.31 7.02
CA VAL A 70 9.94 -13.93 6.55
C VAL A 70 9.02 -13.67 5.36
N ARG A 71 8.93 -14.61 4.42
CA ARG A 71 8.01 -14.52 3.28
C ARG A 71 6.54 -14.48 3.71
N HIS A 72 6.15 -15.32 4.68
CA HIS A 72 4.79 -15.28 5.23
C HIS A 72 4.51 -13.95 5.94
N LEU A 73 5.49 -13.44 6.69
CA LEU A 73 5.38 -12.14 7.33
C LEU A 73 5.20 -11.01 6.32
N SER A 74 5.99 -10.98 5.24
CA SER A 74 5.82 -9.96 4.19
C SER A 74 4.45 -10.05 3.53
N THR A 75 3.96 -11.27 3.25
CA THR A 75 2.61 -11.47 2.70
C THR A 75 1.54 -10.95 3.66
N GLY A 76 1.62 -11.29 4.96
CA GLY A 76 0.64 -10.83 5.94
C GLY A 76 0.62 -9.31 6.11
N VAL A 77 1.80 -8.66 6.10
CA VAL A 77 1.90 -7.20 6.11
C VAL A 77 1.27 -6.62 4.84
N CYS A 78 1.62 -7.13 3.67
CA CYS A 78 1.05 -6.67 2.41
C CYS A 78 -0.47 -6.78 2.37
N THR A 79 -1.04 -7.88 2.84
CA THR A 79 -2.51 -8.04 2.93
C THR A 79 -3.15 -7.02 3.87
N ALA A 80 -2.48 -6.65 4.96
CA ALA A 80 -3.03 -5.67 5.92
C ALA A 80 -3.02 -4.22 5.41
N PHE A 81 -2.11 -3.89 4.50
CA PHE A 81 -1.91 -2.54 3.96
C PHE A 81 -2.23 -2.43 2.46
N ASP A 82 -3.05 -3.34 1.92
CA ASP A 82 -3.44 -3.39 0.50
C ASP A 82 -2.25 -3.25 -0.48
N CYS A 83 -1.16 -3.94 -0.17
CA CYS A 83 0.09 -3.90 -0.91
C CYS A 83 0.44 -5.25 -1.54
N GLN A 84 1.47 -5.25 -2.37
CA GLN A 84 2.14 -6.46 -2.86
C GLN A 84 3.63 -6.41 -2.50
N ALA A 85 4.25 -7.57 -2.33
CA ALA A 85 5.69 -7.68 -2.12
C ALA A 85 6.31 -8.63 -3.13
N VAL A 86 7.43 -8.20 -3.72
CA VAL A 86 8.22 -8.99 -4.68
C VAL A 86 9.63 -9.16 -4.13
N HIS A 87 10.05 -10.41 -3.93
CA HIS A 87 11.43 -10.74 -3.58
C HIS A 87 12.26 -10.88 -4.86
N HIS A 88 13.44 -10.27 -4.87
CA HIS A 88 14.39 -10.31 -5.97
C HIS A 88 15.65 -11.08 -5.54
N PRO A 89 15.71 -12.42 -5.72
CA PRO A 89 16.84 -13.24 -5.26
C PRO A 89 18.19 -12.85 -5.85
N ALA A 90 18.20 -12.31 -7.07
CA ALA A 90 19.44 -11.92 -7.75
C ALA A 90 20.14 -10.75 -7.04
N THR A 91 19.37 -9.73 -6.64
CA THR A 91 19.86 -8.52 -5.98
C THR A 91 19.80 -8.63 -4.45
N GLY A 92 19.02 -9.58 -3.91
CA GLY A 92 18.74 -9.65 -2.48
C GLY A 92 17.84 -8.51 -2.02
N MET A 93 16.91 -8.04 -2.85
CA MET A 93 15.99 -6.97 -2.48
C MET A 93 14.58 -7.50 -2.23
N LEU A 94 13.82 -6.85 -1.34
CA LEU A 94 12.39 -7.03 -1.19
C LEU A 94 11.69 -5.71 -1.52
N THR A 95 10.81 -5.72 -2.51
CA THR A 95 10.12 -4.54 -3.01
C THR A 95 8.67 -4.58 -2.59
N PHE A 96 8.22 -3.58 -1.83
CA PHE A 96 6.81 -3.34 -1.51
C PHE A 96 6.21 -2.41 -2.56
N ILE A 97 5.02 -2.73 -3.04
CA ILE A 97 4.30 -2.00 -4.09
C ILE A 97 2.90 -1.70 -3.57
N GLY A 98 2.49 -0.45 -3.65
CA GLY A 98 1.21 0.04 -3.11
C GLY A 98 0.83 1.39 -3.71
N VAL A 99 -0.32 1.94 -3.31
CA VAL A 99 -0.81 3.24 -3.77
C VAL A 99 -0.61 4.27 -2.66
N GLY A 100 -0.23 5.50 -3.01
CA GLY A 100 -0.01 6.55 -2.02
C GLY A 100 0.99 6.15 -0.93
N ALA A 101 0.61 6.27 0.34
CA ALA A 101 1.48 5.99 1.48
C ALA A 101 1.59 4.50 1.84
N ASP A 102 0.77 3.63 1.23
CA ASP A 102 0.62 2.23 1.66
C ASP A 102 1.93 1.45 1.55
N ALA A 103 2.67 1.62 0.46
CA ALA A 103 3.96 0.96 0.24
C ALA A 103 4.99 1.34 1.33
N GLN A 104 5.01 2.61 1.72
CA GLN A 104 5.92 3.13 2.75
C GLN A 104 5.55 2.61 4.13
N VAL A 105 4.25 2.60 4.48
CA VAL A 105 3.77 2.09 5.75
C VAL A 105 3.99 0.58 5.86
N ALA A 106 3.75 -0.17 4.78
CA ALA A 106 3.98 -1.61 4.72
C ALA A 106 5.47 -1.95 4.93
N ALA A 107 6.38 -1.29 4.20
CA ALA A 107 7.82 -1.51 4.32
C ALA A 107 8.34 -1.14 5.72
N TYR A 108 7.85 -0.03 6.29
CA TYR A 108 8.19 0.38 7.64
C TYR A 108 7.73 -0.66 8.68
N THR A 109 6.46 -1.07 8.58
CA THR A 109 5.86 -2.05 9.50
C THR A 109 6.58 -3.38 9.44
N PHE A 110 6.85 -3.88 8.24
CA PHE A 110 7.62 -5.11 8.05
C PHE A 110 9.02 -5.03 8.69
N THR A 111 9.74 -3.93 8.47
CA THR A 111 11.07 -3.70 9.03
C THR A 111 11.03 -3.70 10.56
N TYR A 112 10.04 -3.04 11.15
CA TYR A 112 9.82 -3.03 12.59
C TYR A 112 9.53 -4.44 13.14
N LEU A 113 8.63 -5.18 12.48
CA LEU A 113 8.25 -6.52 12.90
C LEU A 113 9.42 -7.50 12.86
N ILE A 114 10.24 -7.49 11.79
CA ILE A 114 11.45 -8.33 11.73
C ILE A 114 12.40 -8.03 12.89
N ARG A 115 12.68 -6.75 13.15
CA ARG A 115 13.57 -6.34 14.24
C ARG A 115 13.04 -6.81 15.60
N THR A 116 11.73 -6.68 15.79
CA THR A 116 11.04 -7.07 17.03
C THR A 116 11.06 -8.59 17.22
N ILE A 117 10.69 -9.36 16.21
CA ILE A 117 10.70 -10.83 16.25
C ILE A 117 12.11 -11.34 16.56
N ARG A 118 13.13 -10.84 15.85
CA ARG A 118 14.52 -11.22 16.11
C ARG A 118 14.96 -10.88 17.54
N LYS A 119 14.61 -9.70 18.05
CA LYS A 119 14.89 -9.29 19.43
C LYS A 119 14.23 -10.25 20.43
N LEU A 120 12.97 -10.60 20.23
CA LEU A 120 12.23 -11.51 21.11
C LEU A 120 12.83 -12.93 21.07
N CYS A 121 13.13 -13.46 19.89
CA CYS A 121 13.80 -14.75 19.73
C CYS A 121 15.17 -14.76 20.42
N ASN A 122 15.99 -13.72 20.22
CA ASN A 122 17.30 -13.61 20.88
C ASN A 122 17.16 -13.54 22.41
N THR A 123 16.15 -12.84 22.91
CA THR A 123 15.89 -12.74 24.36
C THR A 123 15.48 -14.11 24.92
N TYR A 124 14.56 -14.79 24.26
CA TYR A 124 14.14 -16.14 24.63
C TYR A 124 15.32 -17.13 24.62
N MET A 125 16.14 -17.11 23.58
CA MET A 125 17.33 -17.96 23.47
C MET A 125 18.37 -17.69 24.56
N LYS A 126 18.52 -16.44 25.02
CA LYS A 126 19.42 -16.12 26.15
C LYS A 126 18.88 -16.61 27.49
N LEU A 127 17.57 -16.56 27.70
CA LEU A 127 16.92 -16.95 28.96
C LEU A 127 16.77 -18.48 29.09
N HIS A 128 16.58 -19.19 27.98
CA HIS A 128 16.26 -20.62 27.97
C HIS A 128 17.28 -21.47 27.18
N GLY A 129 18.33 -20.85 26.63
CA GLY A 129 19.39 -21.56 25.93
C GLY A 129 20.24 -22.34 26.91
N SER A 130 20.02 -23.66 26.97
CA SER A 130 20.99 -24.58 27.56
C SER A 130 22.24 -24.66 26.65
N ASP A 131 23.43 -24.80 27.24
CA ASP A 131 24.73 -24.99 26.55
C ASP A 131 24.75 -26.17 25.55
N THR A 132 23.70 -27.00 25.55
CA THR A 132 23.57 -28.22 24.75
C THR A 132 23.22 -28.00 23.26
N ILE A 133 22.83 -26.79 22.83
CA ILE A 133 22.40 -26.53 21.43
C ILE A 133 23.35 -25.55 20.72
N ALA A 134 24.63 -25.90 20.65
CA ALA A 134 25.59 -25.18 19.83
C ALA A 134 25.32 -25.50 18.34
N GLY A 135 24.94 -24.51 17.52
CA GLY A 135 25.00 -24.65 16.05
C GLY A 135 23.90 -24.01 15.19
N ARG A 136 22.80 -23.49 15.75
CA ARG A 136 21.70 -22.90 14.94
C ARG A 136 21.71 -21.37 14.82
N ASN A 137 22.83 -20.70 15.13
CA ASN A 137 22.93 -19.23 15.12
C ASN A 137 23.16 -18.59 13.74
N ARG A 138 22.98 -19.34 12.64
CA ARG A 138 23.25 -18.81 11.29
C ARG A 138 22.17 -17.86 10.78
N GLU A 139 20.95 -17.94 11.31
CA GLU A 139 19.79 -17.16 10.83
C GLU A 139 19.49 -15.89 11.66
N LEU A 140 20.21 -15.67 12.77
CA LEU A 140 19.98 -14.58 13.72
C LEU A 140 21.03 -13.46 13.63
N ARG A 141 21.99 -13.55 12.68
CA ARG A 141 22.90 -12.47 12.34
C ARG A 141 22.26 -11.48 11.37
#